data_AF-A0A924WNB1-F1
#
_entry.id   AF-A0A924WNB1-F1
#
_cell.length_a   1.000
_cell.length_b   1.000
_cell.length_c   1.000
_cell.angle_alpha   90.00
_cell.angle_beta   90.00
_cell.angle_gamma   90.00
#
_symmetry.space_group_name_H-M   'P 1'
#
loop_
_entity.id
_entity.type
_entity.pdbx_description
1 polymer ?
#
loop_
_entity_poly.entity_id
_entity_poly.type
_entity_poly.pdbx_seq_one_letter_code
_entity_poly.pdbx_strand_id
1 'polypeptide(L)'
;MKTLLARSADAGKVQWQRHRLFILFVLASGASVPVNIAARLLFSVYMPFEAAVLLSHLVGMATAFVLNRQFVFGRSGRSASSDLSRFALVNVVSAAQTWIVSVGLLRWAFPWIGFHTQPELVSHVIGLGFASVTAFAGHRHFSFGKAVNR
;
A
#
# COMPACT_ATOMS: atom_id res chain seq x y z
N MET A 1 7.62 -1.99 43.58
CA MET A 1 6.22 -1.82 43.11
C MET A 1 6.04 -0.62 42.17
N LYS A 2 6.54 0.60 42.48
CA LYS A 2 6.43 1.79 41.61
C LYS A 2 7.10 1.64 40.23
N THR A 3 8.21 0.93 40.12
CA THR A 3 8.95 0.69 38.87
C THR A 3 8.21 -0.23 37.88
N LEU A 4 7.40 -1.17 38.36
CA LEU A 4 6.60 -2.06 37.50
C LEU A 4 5.37 -1.35 36.91
N LEU A 5 4.74 -0.48 37.72
CA LEU A 5 3.60 0.34 37.28
C LEU A 5 4.00 1.43 36.27
N ALA A 6 5.19 2.02 36.42
CA ALA A 6 5.74 2.94 35.42
C ALA A 6 6.01 2.23 34.08
N ARG A 7 6.55 1.01 34.13
CA ARG A 7 6.83 0.18 32.94
C ARG A 7 5.54 -0.25 32.21
N SER A 8 4.46 -0.56 32.94
CA SER A 8 3.18 -0.91 32.33
C SER A 8 2.48 0.30 31.70
N ALA A 9 2.59 1.48 32.31
CA ALA A 9 2.04 2.72 31.76
C ALA A 9 2.78 3.16 30.47
N ASP A 10 4.11 3.02 30.43
CA ASP A 10 4.89 3.30 29.23
C ASP A 10 4.66 2.26 28.12
N ALA A 11 4.52 0.99 28.46
CA ALA A 11 4.16 -0.05 27.49
C ALA A 11 2.82 0.24 26.80
N GLY A 12 1.81 0.67 27.57
CA GLY A 12 0.52 1.11 27.03
C GLY A 12 0.66 2.28 26.07
N LYS A 13 1.39 3.34 26.45
CA LYS A 13 1.62 4.52 25.59
C LYS A 13 2.35 4.15 24.28
N VAL A 14 3.37 3.30 24.35
CA VAL A 14 4.13 2.83 23.18
C VAL A 14 3.24 2.01 22.23
N GLN A 15 2.37 1.14 22.77
CA GLN A 15 1.44 0.35 21.98
C GLN A 15 0.39 1.26 21.28
N TRP A 16 -0.21 2.20 22.01
CA TRP A 16 -1.15 3.18 21.47
C TRP A 16 -0.55 4.03 20.33
N GLN A 17 0.70 4.46 20.48
CA GLN A 17 1.41 5.22 19.43
C GLN A 17 1.62 4.38 18.16
N ARG A 18 1.98 3.10 18.29
CA ARG A 18 2.17 2.19 17.14
C ARG A 18 0.87 1.95 16.38
N HIS A 19 -0.24 1.73 17.07
CA HIS A 19 -1.55 1.55 16.41
C HIS A 19 -2.00 2.81 15.67
N ARG A 20 -1.82 3.99 16.26
CA ARG A 20 -2.19 5.26 15.63
C ARG A 20 -1.37 5.54 14.37
N LEU A 21 -0.06 5.29 14.42
CA LEU A 21 0.83 5.44 13.26
C LEU A 21 0.47 4.46 12.15
N PHE A 22 0.10 3.22 12.49
CA PHE A 22 -0.38 2.23 11.52
C PHE A 22 -1.69 2.66 10.85
N ILE A 23 -2.66 3.18 11.61
CA ILE A 23 -3.92 3.69 11.03
C ILE A 23 -3.65 4.85 10.07
N LEU A 24 -2.83 5.83 10.48
CA LEU A 24 -2.45 6.94 9.61
C LEU A 24 -1.72 6.46 8.34
N PHE A 25 -0.87 5.45 8.47
CA PHE A 25 -0.19 4.83 7.34
C PHE A 25 -1.16 4.19 6.34
N VAL A 26 -2.15 3.43 6.85
CA VAL A 26 -3.19 2.83 6.01
C VAL A 26 -4.04 3.90 5.34
N LEU A 27 -4.40 4.97 6.05
CA LEU A 27 -5.17 6.09 5.50
C LEU A 27 -4.38 6.85 4.43
N ALA A 28 -3.11 7.15 4.67
CA ALA A 28 -2.23 7.82 3.70
C ALA A 28 -2.04 6.96 2.43
N SER A 29 -1.84 5.65 2.61
CA SER A 29 -1.71 4.71 1.49
C SER A 29 -3.02 4.57 0.72
N GLY A 30 -4.16 4.48 1.42
CA GLY A 30 -5.49 4.43 0.80
C GLY A 30 -5.82 5.72 0.03
N ALA A 31 -5.46 6.88 0.55
CA ALA A 31 -5.65 8.17 -0.11
C ALA A 31 -4.85 8.31 -1.43
N SER A 32 -3.79 7.50 -1.61
CA SER A 32 -3.01 7.50 -2.86
C SER A 32 -3.68 6.69 -3.99
N VAL A 33 -4.61 5.79 -3.67
CA VAL A 33 -5.26 4.91 -4.66
C VAL A 33 -6.07 5.70 -5.70
N PRO A 34 -6.91 6.69 -5.32
CA PRO A 34 -7.58 7.54 -6.31
C PRO A 34 -6.59 8.30 -7.21
N VAL A 35 -5.47 8.76 -6.66
CA VAL A 35 -4.43 9.46 -7.42
C VAL A 35 -3.79 8.53 -8.44
N ASN A 36 -3.51 7.28 -8.06
CA ASN A 36 -3.03 6.26 -8.97
C ASN A 36 -4.03 5.99 -10.10
N ILE A 37 -5.31 5.78 -9.79
CA ILE A 37 -6.35 5.53 -10.80
C ILE A 37 -6.49 6.72 -11.75
N ALA A 38 -6.48 7.95 -11.22
CA ALA A 38 -6.55 9.17 -12.02
C ALA A 38 -5.32 9.35 -12.92
N ALA A 39 -4.11 9.11 -12.38
CA ALA A 39 -2.89 9.12 -13.18
C ALA A 39 -2.93 8.07 -14.29
N ARG A 40 -3.46 6.87 -14.02
CA ARG A 40 -3.63 5.81 -15.02
C ARG A 40 -4.61 6.24 -16.12
N LEU A 41 -5.74 6.85 -15.77
CA LEU A 41 -6.68 7.44 -16.74
C LEU A 41 -5.98 8.45 -17.64
N LEU A 42 -5.23 9.38 -17.05
CA LEU A 42 -4.52 10.42 -17.80
C LEU A 42 -3.43 9.85 -18.70
N PHE A 43 -2.64 8.89 -18.20
CA PHE A 43 -1.58 8.25 -18.98
C PHE A 43 -2.12 7.41 -20.12
N SER A 44 -3.27 6.74 -19.96
CA SER A 44 -3.87 5.93 -21.02
C SER A 44 -4.24 6.74 -22.26
N VAL A 45 -4.29 8.07 -22.18
CA VAL A 45 -4.47 8.96 -23.34
C VAL A 45 -3.22 9.00 -24.23
N TYR A 46 -2.04 8.81 -23.65
CA TYR A 46 -0.75 9.02 -24.33
C TYR A 46 0.06 7.72 -24.52
N MET A 47 -0.30 6.63 -23.84
CA MET A 47 0.51 5.41 -23.81
C MET A 47 -0.36 4.15 -23.63
N PRO A 48 0.16 2.96 -23.98
CA PRO A 48 -0.57 1.71 -23.83
C PRO A 48 -0.82 1.37 -22.35
N PHE A 49 -1.85 0.55 -22.12
CA PHE A 49 -2.34 0.18 -20.79
C PHE A 49 -1.22 -0.30 -19.84
N GLU A 50 -0.31 -1.15 -20.32
CA GLU A 50 0.79 -1.69 -19.50
C GLU A 50 1.70 -0.59 -18.95
N ALA A 51 2.08 0.36 -19.82
CA ALA A 51 2.93 1.48 -19.45
C ALA A 51 2.18 2.44 -18.52
N ALA A 52 0.89 2.68 -18.80
CA ALA A 52 0.05 3.54 -17.98
C ALA A 52 -0.09 3.00 -16.55
N VAL A 53 -0.28 1.69 -16.38
CA VAL A 53 -0.37 1.02 -15.06
C VAL A 53 0.93 1.15 -14.28
N LEU A 54 2.09 0.95 -14.93
CA LEU A 54 3.39 1.08 -14.25
C LEU A 54 3.65 2.51 -13.80
N LEU A 55 3.50 3.48 -14.70
CA LEU A 55 3.77 4.88 -14.39
C LEU A 55 2.78 5.46 -13.38
N SER A 56 1.50 5.08 -13.46
CA SER A 56 0.51 5.51 -12.47
C SER A 56 0.82 4.96 -11.08
N HIS A 57 1.41 3.77 -11.01
CA HIS A 57 1.84 3.18 -9.74
C HIS A 57 3.00 3.94 -9.12
N LEU A 58 3.95 4.42 -9.91
CA LEU A 58 5.02 5.31 -9.42
C LEU A 58 4.46 6.62 -8.86
N VAL A 59 3.46 7.21 -9.53
CA VAL A 59 2.77 8.41 -9.03
C VAL A 59 2.06 8.12 -7.71
N GLY A 60 1.28 7.03 -7.64
CA GLY A 60 0.62 6.61 -6.39
C GLY A 60 1.61 6.39 -5.25
N MET A 61 2.74 5.72 -5.54
CA MET A 61 3.81 5.49 -4.57
C MET A 61 4.42 6.80 -4.06
N ALA A 62 4.69 7.75 -4.97
CA ALA A 62 5.20 9.06 -4.60
C ALA A 62 4.21 9.83 -3.72
N THR A 63 2.92 9.81 -4.06
CA THR A 63 1.85 10.42 -3.25
C THR A 63 1.78 9.78 -1.86
N ALA A 64 1.75 8.44 -1.79
CA ALA A 64 1.74 7.72 -0.51
C ALA A 64 2.96 8.06 0.34
N PHE A 65 4.15 8.17 -0.27
CA PHE A 65 5.37 8.56 0.43
C PHE A 65 5.28 9.99 0.98
N VAL A 66 4.84 10.95 0.17
CA VAL A 66 4.69 12.35 0.61
C VAL A 66 3.70 12.46 1.76
N LEU A 67 2.54 11.81 1.67
CA LEU A 67 1.53 11.78 2.73
C LEU A 67 2.09 11.12 4.00
N ASN A 68 2.72 9.96 3.89
CA ASN A 68 3.33 9.29 5.04
C ASN A 68 4.46 10.11 5.66
N ARG A 69 5.28 10.79 4.85
CA ARG A 69 6.33 11.68 5.34
C ARG A 69 5.75 12.84 6.16
N GLN A 70 4.70 13.48 5.66
CA GLN A 70 4.06 14.62 6.33
C GLN A 70 3.30 14.22 7.60
N PHE A 71 2.53 13.12 7.57
CA PHE A 71 1.61 12.77 8.65
C PHE A 71 2.16 11.74 9.64
N VAL A 72 3.02 10.81 9.20
CA VAL A 72 3.50 9.66 9.99
C VAL A 72 4.93 9.89 10.49
N PHE A 73 5.86 10.23 9.60
CA PHE A 73 7.29 10.31 9.94
C PHE A 73 7.72 11.66 10.53
N GLY A 74 7.07 12.76 10.17
CA GLY A 74 7.35 14.08 10.74
C GLY A 74 7.17 14.18 12.26
N ARG A 75 6.51 13.20 12.89
CA ARG A 75 6.23 13.18 14.34
C ARG A 75 7.05 12.15 15.14
N SER A 76 7.78 11.24 14.51
CA SER A 76 8.33 10.06 15.20
C SER A 76 9.82 10.13 15.55
N GLY A 77 10.59 11.12 15.05
CA GLY A 77 11.99 11.35 15.42
C GLY A 77 12.99 10.20 15.10
N ARG A 78 12.52 9.11 14.50
CA ARG A 78 13.32 7.95 14.07
C ARG A 78 13.83 8.16 12.65
N SER A 79 15.03 7.62 12.37
CA SER A 79 15.65 7.66 11.04
C SER A 79 14.69 7.17 9.95
N ALA A 80 14.17 8.10 9.15
CA ALA A 80 13.18 7.86 8.11
C ALA A 80 13.69 6.90 7.02
N SER A 81 15.01 6.76 6.87
CA SER A 81 15.61 6.01 5.76
C SER A 81 15.51 4.49 5.91
N SER A 82 15.53 3.93 7.12
CA SER A 82 15.41 2.48 7.31
C SER A 82 13.97 1.96 7.15
N ASP A 83 12.97 2.79 7.47
CA ASP A 83 11.57 2.45 7.27
C ASP A 83 11.14 2.68 5.80
N LEU A 84 11.81 3.63 5.12
CA LEU A 84 11.59 3.93 3.71
C LEU A 84 11.97 2.77 2.78
N SER A 85 13.12 2.12 2.98
CA SER A 85 13.54 1.02 2.10
C SER A 85 12.58 -0.17 2.16
N ARG A 86 12.09 -0.50 3.35
CA ARG A 86 11.06 -1.53 3.55
C ARG A 86 9.72 -1.13 2.95
N PHE A 87 9.33 0.13 3.11
CA PHE A 87 8.12 0.66 2.48
C PHE A 87 8.20 0.61 0.96
N ALA A 88 9.32 1.06 0.38
CA ALA A 88 9.56 1.01 -1.06
C ALA A 88 9.53 -0.42 -1.59
N LEU A 89 10.16 -1.38 -0.89
CA LEU A 89 10.15 -2.78 -1.29
C LEU A 89 8.74 -3.37 -1.35
N VAL A 90 7.92 -3.15 -0.30
CA VAL A 90 6.52 -3.61 -0.29
C VAL A 90 5.73 -2.97 -1.44
N ASN A 91 5.95 -1.68 -1.71
CA ASN A 91 5.28 -0.99 -2.81
C ASN A 91 5.72 -1.50 -4.19
N VAL A 92 6.99 -1.87 -4.39
CA VAL A 92 7.47 -2.47 -5.65
C VAL A 92 6.80 -3.82 -5.87
N VAL A 93 6.67 -4.65 -4.83
CA VAL A 93 5.95 -5.92 -4.91
C VAL A 93 4.47 -5.68 -5.25
N SER A 94 3.82 -4.74 -4.58
CA SER A 94 2.44 -4.34 -4.89
C SER A 94 2.29 -3.86 -6.34
N ALA A 95 3.25 -3.06 -6.85
CA ALA A 95 3.26 -2.58 -8.22
C ALA A 95 3.32 -3.72 -9.23
N ALA A 96 4.24 -4.67 -9.00
CA ALA A 96 4.37 -5.86 -9.83
C ALA A 96 3.10 -6.70 -9.79
N GLN A 97 2.52 -6.93 -8.62
CA GLN A 97 1.26 -7.67 -8.49
C GLN A 97 0.10 -6.98 -9.21
N THR A 98 -0.07 -5.67 -9.02
CA THR A 98 -1.11 -4.90 -9.73
C THR A 98 -0.90 -5.03 -11.23
N TRP A 99 0.31 -4.84 -11.74
CA TRP A 99 0.60 -4.96 -13.16
C TRP A 99 0.28 -6.36 -13.71
N ILE A 100 0.78 -7.42 -13.06
CA ILE A 100 0.56 -8.81 -13.49
C ILE A 100 -0.94 -9.13 -13.53
N VAL A 101 -1.67 -8.80 -12.46
CA VAL A 101 -3.11 -9.10 -12.35
C VAL A 101 -3.90 -8.28 -13.36
N SER A 102 -3.63 -6.98 -13.49
CA SER A 102 -4.37 -6.12 -14.40
C SER A 102 -4.15 -6.50 -15.86
N VAL A 103 -2.89 -6.70 -16.26
CA VAL A 103 -2.57 -7.13 -17.63
C VAL A 103 -3.11 -8.52 -17.90
N GLY A 104 -2.99 -9.45 -16.94
CA GLY A 104 -3.49 -10.81 -17.11
C GLY A 104 -5.01 -10.90 -17.23
N LEU A 105 -5.74 -10.09 -16.45
CA LEU A 105 -7.19 -9.97 -16.57
C LEU A 105 -7.58 -9.40 -17.94
N LEU A 106 -6.93 -8.31 -18.35
CA LEU A 106 -7.25 -7.63 -19.60
C LEU A 106 -6.95 -8.51 -20.83
N ARG A 107 -5.82 -9.23 -20.83
CA ARG A 107 -5.35 -9.97 -22.01
C ARG A 107 -5.85 -11.40 -22.08
N TRP A 108 -6.16 -12.03 -20.95
CA TRP A 108 -6.58 -13.44 -20.91
C TRP A 108 -7.97 -13.61 -20.34
N ALA A 109 -8.22 -13.19 -19.10
CA ALA A 109 -9.49 -13.53 -18.44
C ALA A 109 -10.71 -12.87 -19.10
N PHE A 110 -10.66 -11.56 -19.37
CA PHE A 110 -11.80 -10.81 -19.91
C PHE A 110 -12.19 -11.22 -21.32
N PRO A 111 -11.25 -11.44 -22.27
CA PRO A 111 -11.60 -11.99 -23.58
C PRO A 111 -12.26 -13.37 -23.50
N TRP A 112 -11.83 -14.22 -22.56
CA TRP A 112 -12.38 -15.57 -22.40
C TRP A 112 -13.82 -15.59 -21.88
N ILE A 113 -14.19 -14.62 -21.05
CA ILE A 113 -15.55 -14.50 -20.50
C ILE A 113 -16.43 -13.51 -21.25
N GLY A 114 -15.94 -12.92 -22.36
CA GLY A 114 -16.69 -11.92 -23.14
C GLY A 114 -16.95 -10.61 -22.38
N PHE A 115 -16.05 -10.22 -21.47
CA PHE A 115 -16.22 -9.00 -20.69
C PHE A 115 -15.72 -7.76 -21.46
N HIS A 116 -16.63 -6.83 -21.74
CA HIS A 116 -16.34 -5.64 -22.58
C HIS A 116 -16.56 -4.30 -21.88
N THR A 117 -17.11 -4.28 -20.66
CA THR A 117 -17.46 -3.04 -19.96
C THR A 117 -16.25 -2.44 -19.25
N GLN A 118 -15.61 -1.43 -19.86
CA GLN A 118 -14.44 -0.73 -19.31
C GLN A 118 -13.32 -1.68 -18.83
N PRO A 119 -12.86 -2.61 -19.67
CA PRO A 119 -11.98 -3.71 -19.26
C PRO A 119 -10.66 -3.23 -18.66
N GLU A 120 -10.10 -2.11 -19.14
CA GLU A 120 -8.88 -1.52 -18.59
C GLU A 120 -9.07 -0.98 -17.17
N LEU A 121 -10.15 -0.24 -16.92
CA LEU A 121 -10.42 0.31 -15.59
C LEU A 121 -10.68 -0.81 -14.58
N VAL A 122 -11.53 -1.77 -14.96
CA VAL A 122 -11.92 -2.88 -14.08
C VAL A 122 -10.72 -3.77 -13.76
N SER A 123 -9.89 -4.10 -14.75
CA SER A 123 -8.67 -4.87 -14.52
C SER A 123 -7.66 -4.13 -13.63
N HIS A 124 -7.50 -2.81 -13.79
CA HIS A 124 -6.66 -1.99 -12.91
C HIS A 124 -7.16 -1.98 -11.47
N VAL A 125 -8.47 -1.78 -11.27
CA VAL A 125 -9.09 -1.77 -9.94
C VAL A 125 -8.97 -3.12 -9.25
N ILE A 126 -9.18 -4.23 -9.97
CA ILE A 126 -8.99 -5.57 -9.41
C ILE A 126 -7.52 -5.81 -9.04
N GLY A 127 -6.57 -5.38 -9.89
CA GLY A 127 -5.14 -5.48 -9.60
C GLY A 127 -4.72 -4.69 -8.35
N LEU A 128 -5.26 -3.48 -8.16
CA LEU A 128 -5.05 -2.68 -6.95
C LEU A 128 -5.66 -3.35 -5.71
N GLY A 129 -6.85 -3.93 -5.84
CA GLY A 129 -7.51 -4.68 -4.77
C GLY A 129 -6.70 -5.91 -4.35
N PHE A 130 -6.23 -6.70 -5.32
CA PHE A 130 -5.42 -7.90 -5.07
C PHE A 130 -4.09 -7.58 -4.38
N ALA A 131 -3.38 -6.54 -4.84
CA ALA A 131 -2.15 -6.07 -4.20
C ALA A 131 -2.42 -5.58 -2.77
N SER A 132 -3.53 -4.86 -2.54
CA SER A 132 -3.92 -4.37 -1.21
C SER A 132 -4.23 -5.52 -0.24
N VAL A 133 -4.93 -6.55 -0.70
CA VAL A 133 -5.21 -7.76 0.10
C VAL A 133 -3.92 -8.50 0.42
N THR A 134 -3.01 -8.65 -0.54
CA THR A 134 -1.71 -9.30 -0.31
C THR A 134 -0.87 -8.52 0.69
N ALA A 135 -0.80 -7.20 0.57
CA ALA A 135 -0.09 -6.33 1.50
C ALA A 135 -0.67 -6.45 2.93
N PHE A 136 -2.00 -6.48 3.06
CA PHE A 136 -2.67 -6.69 4.34
C PHE A 136 -2.38 -8.08 4.92
N ALA A 137 -2.47 -9.13 4.11
CA ALA A 137 -2.18 -10.51 4.53
C ALA A 137 -0.71 -10.68 4.95
N GLY A 138 0.22 -10.02 4.25
CA GLY A 138 1.63 -9.96 4.62
C GLY A 138 1.82 -9.32 5.99
N HIS A 139 1.24 -8.16 6.24
CA HIS A 139 1.28 -7.56 7.57
C HIS A 139 0.60 -8.43 8.64
N ARG A 140 -0.46 -9.18 8.28
CA ARG A 140 -1.11 -10.10 9.21
C ARG A 140 -0.21 -11.26 9.63
N HIS A 141 0.52 -11.87 8.69
CA HIS A 141 1.45 -12.98 8.96
C HIS A 141 2.74 -12.55 9.67
N PHE A 142 3.28 -11.37 9.34
CA PHE A 142 4.55 -10.91 9.92
C PHE A 142 4.39 -10.16 11.25
N SER A 143 3.28 -9.43 11.48
CA SER A 143 3.12 -8.61 12.70
C SER A 143 2.35 -9.28 13.83
N PHE A 144 1.43 -10.23 13.58
CA PHE A 144 0.65 -10.88 14.65
C PHE A 144 1.23 -12.20 15.15
N GLY A 145 2.19 -12.81 14.44
CA GLY A 145 2.79 -14.10 14.84
C GLY A 145 3.84 -14.05 15.95
N LYS A 146 4.31 -12.85 16.37
CA LYS A 146 5.38 -12.72 17.40
C LYS A 146 4.93 -12.16 18.75
N ALA A 147 3.62 -11.94 18.94
CA ALA A 147 3.09 -11.47 20.22
C ALA A 147 2.74 -12.61 21.20
N VAL A 148 2.92 -13.88 20.81
CA VAL A 148 2.54 -15.06 21.62
C VAL A 148 3.75 -15.90 22.06
N ASN A 149 4.99 -15.52 21.72
CA ASN A 149 6.15 -16.37 22.07
C ASN A 149 7.47 -15.61 22.32
N ARG A 150 7.44 -14.54 23.12
CA ARG A 150 8.62 -14.01 23.83
C ARG A 150 8.24 -13.36 25.14
#